data_AF-A0A965D016-F1
#
_entry.id   AF-A0A965D016-F1
#
_cell.length_a   1.000
_cell.length_b   1.000
_cell.length_c   1.000
_cell.angle_alpha   90.00
_cell.angle_beta   90.00
_cell.angle_gamma   90.00
#
_symmetry.space_group_name_H-M   'P 1'
#
loop_
_entity.id
_entity.type
_entity.pdbx_description
1 polymer ?
#
loop_
_entity_poly.entity_id
_entity_poly.type
_entity_poly.pdbx_seq_one_letter_code
_entity_poly.pdbx_strand_id
1 'polypeptide(L)' 'IDRLNAEIAAGMKSPDLRERLAGQGYQPEPSSPQQLTETVKVEFARFAKLIKTINLKDE' A
#
# COMPACT_ATOMS: atom_id res chain seq x y z
N ILE A 1 -1.61 10.53 14.22
CA ILE A 1 -1.32 9.46 13.22
C ILE A 1 0.18 9.21 13.08
N ASP A 2 1.01 10.22 13.32
CA ASP A 2 2.45 10.14 13.09
C ASP A 2 3.16 9.15 14.00
N ARG A 3 2.76 9.08 15.28
CA ARG A 3 3.27 8.05 16.22
C ARG A 3 2.99 6.64 15.71
N LEU A 4 1.77 6.36 15.26
CA LEU A 4 1.41 5.04 14.73
C LEU A 4 2.21 4.72 13.46
N ASN A 5 2.34 5.68 12.54
CA ASN A 5 3.14 5.51 11.34
C ASN A 5 4.62 5.23 11.67
N ALA A 6 5.18 5.95 12.65
CA ALA A 6 6.55 5.76 13.10
C ALA A 6 6.79 4.37 13.70
N GLU A 7 5.87 3.88 14.55
CA GLU A 7 5.95 2.53 15.11
C GLU A 7 5.83 1.44 14.03
N ILE A 8 4.92 1.61 13.07
CA ILE A 8 4.78 0.68 11.94
C ILE A 8 6.05 0.68 11.09
N ALA A 9 6.59 1.86 10.77
CA ALA A 9 7.83 1.99 10.01
C ALA A 9 9.03 1.39 10.77
N ALA A 10 9.06 1.49 12.10
CA ALA A 10 10.06 0.84 12.94
C ALA A 10 9.90 -0.68 12.92
N GLY A 11 8.68 -1.20 13.04
CA GLY A 11 8.38 -2.64 12.94
C GLY A 11 8.83 -3.22 11.60
N MET A 12 8.59 -2.50 10.49
CA MET A 12 9.04 -2.90 9.15
C MET A 12 10.57 -2.92 9.00
N LYS A 13 11.36 -2.37 9.92
CA LYS A 13 12.84 -2.51 9.92
C LYS A 13 13.30 -3.81 10.58
N SER A 14 12.42 -4.52 11.29
CA SER A 14 12.74 -5.81 11.89
C SER A 14 13.04 -6.85 10.79
N PRO A 15 14.22 -7.50 10.82
CA PRO A 15 14.56 -8.56 9.87
C PRO A 15 13.57 -9.72 9.93
N ASP A 16 13.15 -10.16 11.13
CA ASP A 16 12.17 -11.22 11.32
C ASP A 16 10.84 -10.89 10.64
N LEU A 17 10.33 -9.67 10.84
CA LEU A 17 9.07 -9.27 10.24
C LEU A 17 9.19 -9.19 8.71
N ARG A 18 10.32 -8.70 8.19
CA ARG A 18 10.59 -8.67 6.75
C ARG A 18 10.64 -10.07 6.14
N GLU A 19 11.34 -11.00 6.76
CA GLU A 19 11.43 -12.38 6.28
C GLU A 19 10.06 -13.07 6.27
N ARG A 20 9.25 -12.85 7.32
CA ARG A 20 7.90 -13.40 7.39
C ARG A 20 6.97 -12.82 6.31
N LEU A 21 7.04 -11.51 6.07
CA LEU A 21 6.27 -10.86 5.01
C LEU A 21 6.76 -11.28 3.61
N ALA A 22 8.07 -11.36 3.41
CA ALA A 22 8.67 -11.85 2.17
C ALA A 22 8.30 -13.30 1.89
N GLY A 23 8.26 -14.15 2.93
CA GLY A 23 7.79 -15.54 2.83
C GLY A 23 6.32 -15.68 2.40
N GLN A 24 5.52 -14.62 2.56
CA GLN A 24 4.14 -14.52 2.06
C GLN A 24 4.05 -13.81 0.69
N GLY A 25 5.18 -13.42 0.10
CA GLY A 25 5.24 -12.70 -1.18
C GLY A 25 5.05 -11.19 -1.05
N TYR A 26 5.08 -10.62 0.16
CA TYR A 26 4.97 -9.18 0.38
C TYR A 26 6.34 -8.51 0.43
N GLN A 27 6.44 -7.34 -0.19
CA GLN A 27 7.58 -6.43 -0.05
C GLN A 27 7.14 -5.21 0.78
N PRO A 28 7.49 -5.15 2.08
CA PRO A 28 7.11 -4.03 2.93
C PRO A 28 7.88 -2.76 2.58
N GLU A 29 7.17 -1.72 2.17
CA GLU A 29 7.72 -0.38 1.93
C GLU A 29 7.06 0.62 2.87
N PRO A 30 7.80 1.19 3.84
CA PRO A 30 7.26 2.22 4.71
C PRO A 30 7.06 3.52 3.91
N SER A 31 5.87 4.13 4.05
CA SER A 31 5.55 5.43 3.47
C SER A 31 5.09 6.41 4.54
N SER A 32 5.16 7.70 4.24
CA SER A 32 4.47 8.72 5.02
C SER A 32 2.95 8.64 4.80
N PRO A 33 2.12 9.19 5.72
CA PRO A 33 0.68 9.30 5.52
C PRO A 33 0.30 10.08 4.25
N GLN A 34 1.07 11.11 3.90
CA GLN A 34 0.87 11.92 2.70
C GLN A 34 1.19 11.11 1.44
N GLN A 35 2.28 10.35 1.43
CA GLN A 35 2.62 9.46 0.31
C GLN A 35 1.56 8.38 0.09
N LEU A 36 1.02 7.82 1.17
CA LEU A 36 -0.08 6.86 1.08
C LEU A 36 -1.34 7.51 0.49
N THR A 37 -1.68 8.73 0.93
CA THR A 37 -2.82 9.49 0.38
C THR A 37 -2.68 9.71 -1.12
N GLU A 38 -1.51 10.12 -1.59
CA GLU A 38 -1.25 10.32 -3.01
C GLU A 38 -1.29 9.01 -3.80
N THR A 39 -0.71 7.94 -3.25
CA THR A 39 -0.77 6.59 -3.87
C THR A 39 -2.22 6.16 -4.07
N VAL A 40 -3.06 6.26 -3.03
CA VAL A 40 -4.47 5.90 -3.13
C VAL A 40 -5.19 6.72 -4.20
N LYS A 41 -4.96 8.04 -4.28
CA LYS A 41 -5.58 8.89 -5.31
C LYS A 41 -5.17 8.45 -6.73
N VAL A 42 -3.89 8.20 -6.95
CA VAL A 42 -3.35 7.78 -8.25
C VAL A 42 -3.90 6.42 -8.65
N GLU A 43 -3.85 5.44 -7.74
CA GLU A 43 -4.34 4.09 -7.98
C GLU A 43 -5.85 4.11 -8.26
N PHE A 44 -6.62 4.86 -7.48
CA PHE A 44 -8.06 4.98 -7.66
C PHE A 44 -8.41 5.55 -9.05
N ALA A 45 -7.73 6.62 -9.48
CA ALA A 45 -7.91 7.18 -10.81
C ALA A 45 -7.53 6.19 -11.92
N ARG A 46 -6.42 5.45 -11.74
CA ARG A 46 -5.97 4.42 -12.70
C ARG A 46 -7.00 3.31 -12.86
N PHE A 47 -7.49 2.76 -11.75
CA PHE A 47 -8.48 1.69 -11.77
C PHE A 47 -9.84 2.17 -12.27
N ALA A 48 -10.29 3.38 -11.92
CA ALA A 48 -11.50 3.97 -12.46
C ALA A 48 -11.43 4.11 -14.00
N LYS A 49 -10.27 4.51 -14.53
CA LYS A 49 -10.04 4.54 -15.98
C LYS A 49 -10.07 3.12 -16.59
N LEU A 50 -9.42 2.16 -15.94
CA LEU A 50 -9.40 0.77 -16.41
C LEU A 50 -10.81 0.19 -16.50
N ILE A 51 -11.61 0.30 -15.43
CA ILE A 51 -13.00 -0.18 -15.35
C ILE A 51 -13.82 0.35 -16.53
N LYS A 52 -13.75 1.66 -16.78
CA LYS A 52 -14.44 2.30 -17.92
C LYS A 52 -13.93 1.80 -19.26
N THR A 53 -12.62 1.55 -19.38
CA THR A 53 -11.99 1.08 -20.62
C THR A 53 -12.41 -0.35 -20.98
N ILE A 54 -12.49 -1.23 -19.99
CA ILE A 54 -12.88 -2.64 -20.20
C ILE A 54 -14.40 -2.85 -20.12
N ASN A 55 -15.18 -1.78 -19.86
CA ASN A 55 -16.62 -1.83 -19.67
C ASN A 55 -17.05 -2.87 -18.61
N LEU A 56 -16.28 -2.96 -17.53
CA LEU A 56 -16.60 -3.84 -16.40
C LEU A 56 -17.82 -3.27 -15.68
N LYS A 57 -18.87 -4.10 -15.57
CA LYS A 57 -20.08 -3.81 -14.81
C LYS A 57 -20.05 -4.60 -13.52
N ASP A 58 -20.64 -4.02 -12.48
CA ASP A 58 -21.07 -4.74 -11.29
C ASP A 58 -22.10 -5.82 -11.68
N GLU A 59 -22.06 -6.95 -10.96
CA GLU A 59 -23.07 -8.03 -11.08
C GLU A 59 -24.41 -7.63 -10.44
#